data_AF-C9L4D3-F1
#
_entry.id   AF-C9L4D3-F1
#
_cell.length_a   1.000
_cell.length_b   1.000
_cell.length_c   1.000
_cell.angle_alpha   90.00
_cell.angle_beta   90.00
_cell.angle_gamma   90.00
#
_symmetry.space_group_name_H-M   'P 1'
#
loop_
_entity.id
_entity.type
_entity.pdbx_description
1 polymer ?
#
loop_
_entity_poly.entity_id
_entity_poly.type
_entity_poly.pdbx_seq_one_letter_code
_entity_poly.pdbx_strand_id
1 'polypeptide(L)'
;MAEGKQNLQNAAIIAKLFGVTDRRIQQLAKEGIIPAAQKRPYMFDLLPTVQSYIRYLSDKANGREAKSADTAQVEMEKLRAEADMKRSKADMAAMQLKELEGKMHRSEDVEAVTNDLVYTVRSMIMALPGRLAMDVVQVASANEASALIRAECYKILNELANYNYDPAVYQRRVRDREGWSDVIVAADEADD
;
A
#
# COMPACT_ATOMS: atom_id res chain seq x y z
N MET A 1 36.10 54.26 6.27
CA MET A 1 35.14 53.36 6.93
C MET A 1 35.00 53.89 8.35
N ALA A 2 33.89 54.56 8.66
CA ALA A 2 33.72 55.23 9.94
C ALA A 2 33.72 54.19 11.07
N GLU A 3 34.73 54.23 11.93
CA GLU A 3 34.73 53.49 13.20
C GLU A 3 33.58 54.03 14.05
N GLY A 4 32.43 53.38 13.94
CA GLY A 4 31.30 53.60 14.83
C GLY A 4 31.77 53.36 16.26
N LYS A 5 31.63 54.38 17.10
CA LYS A 5 31.96 54.35 18.52
C LYS A 5 31.27 53.14 19.16
N GLN A 6 32.03 52.07 19.45
CA GLN A 6 31.48 50.83 20.01
C GLN A 6 30.80 51.16 21.33
N ASN A 7 29.49 50.90 21.41
CA ASN A 7 28.71 51.16 22.60
C ASN A 7 28.62 49.88 23.42
N LEU A 8 29.71 49.58 24.14
CA LEU A 8 29.85 48.36 24.92
C LEU A 8 28.99 48.43 26.18
N GLN A 9 28.08 47.47 26.29
CA GLN A 9 27.14 47.32 27.40
C GLN A 9 27.28 45.94 28.04
N ASN A 10 27.06 45.87 29.35
CA ASN A 10 27.07 44.60 30.08
C ASN A 10 25.75 43.83 29.85
N ALA A 11 25.75 42.54 30.20
CA ALA A 11 24.59 41.67 30.04
C ALA A 11 23.32 42.19 30.73
N ALA A 12 23.45 42.85 31.90
CA ALA A 12 22.32 43.38 32.66
C ALA A 12 21.60 44.53 31.95
N ILE A 13 22.35 45.40 31.25
CA ILE A 13 21.77 46.51 30.48
C ILE A 13 21.05 45.97 29.23
N ILE A 14 21.66 45.01 28.52
CA ILE A 14 21.02 44.34 27.38
C ILE A 14 19.77 43.57 27.83
N ALA A 15 19.82 42.90 28.97
CA ALA A 15 18.69 42.17 29.55
C ALA A 15 17.50 43.09 29.80
N LYS A 16 17.74 44.25 30.43
CA LYS A 16 16.71 45.29 30.63
C LYS A 16 16.15 45.81 29.30
N LEU A 17 17.01 46.07 28.32
CA LEU A 17 16.59 46.58 27.02
C LEU A 17 15.70 45.58 26.26
N PHE A 18 16.03 44.29 26.33
CA PHE A 18 15.29 43.23 25.64
C PHE A 18 14.08 42.72 26.44
N GLY A 19 13.94 43.14 27.70
CA GLY A 19 12.87 42.65 28.59
C GLY A 19 13.05 41.17 28.97
N VAL A 20 14.29 40.67 29.05
CA VAL A 20 14.61 39.28 29.40
C VAL A 20 15.59 39.21 30.57
N THR A 21 15.89 38.02 31.07
CA THR A 21 16.85 37.83 32.16
C THR A 21 18.30 37.84 31.66
N ASP A 22 19.25 38.22 32.52
CA ASP A 22 20.69 38.14 32.24
C ASP A 22 21.12 36.74 31.80
N ARG A 23 20.54 35.69 32.43
CA ARG A 23 20.75 34.30 32.05
C ARG A 23 20.33 34.04 30.60
N ARG A 24 19.21 34.62 30.16
CA ARG A 24 18.74 34.49 28.77
C ARG A 24 19.69 35.18 27.80
N ILE A 25 20.21 36.37 28.14
CA ILE A 25 21.22 37.05 27.31
C ILE A 25 22.48 36.20 27.15
N GLN A 26 22.98 35.61 28.24
CA GLN A 26 24.16 34.73 28.19
C GLN A 26 23.90 33.46 27.36
N GLN A 27 22.69 32.90 27.44
CA GLN A 27 22.28 31.76 26.62
C GLN A 27 22.26 32.13 25.13
N LEU A 28 21.62 33.25 24.77
CA LEU A 28 21.58 33.74 23.38
C LEU A 28 22.98 34.00 22.83
N ALA A 29 23.89 34.52 23.67
CA ALA A 29 25.30 34.70 23.30
C ALA A 29 26.03 33.36 23.09
N LYS A 30 25.75 32.36 23.94
CA LYS A 30 26.32 31.00 23.83
C LYS A 30 25.82 30.26 22.59
N GLU A 31 24.55 30.45 22.24
CA GLU A 31 23.90 29.92 21.04
C GLU A 31 24.33 30.65 19.76
N GLY A 32 25.13 31.73 19.87
CA GLY A 32 25.60 32.52 18.73
C GLY A 32 24.53 33.43 18.11
N ILE A 33 23.39 33.59 18.79
CA ILE A 33 22.25 34.38 18.30
C ILE A 33 22.56 35.87 18.41
N ILE A 34 23.19 36.31 19.52
CA ILE A 34 23.65 37.69 19.69
C ILE A 34 25.18 37.75 19.77
N PRO A 35 25.83 38.72 19.09
CA PRO A 35 27.28 38.83 19.06
C PRO A 35 27.83 39.41 20.38
N ALA A 36 28.59 38.60 21.13
CA ALA A 36 29.34 39.08 22.28
C ALA A 36 30.70 39.65 21.84
N ALA A 37 30.95 40.93 22.12
CA ALA A 37 32.24 41.57 21.89
C ALA A 37 33.33 41.04 22.84
N GLN A 38 32.95 40.68 24.07
CA GLN A 38 33.80 40.02 25.05
C GLN A 38 32.98 38.98 25.81
N LYS A 39 33.60 37.83 26.15
CA LYS A 39 32.90 36.71 26.84
C LYS A 39 33.13 36.66 28.35
N ARG A 40 34.17 37.33 28.87
CA ARG A 40 34.52 37.37 30.30
C ARG A 40 35.09 38.75 30.69
N PRO A 41 34.33 39.61 31.39
CA PRO A 41 32.87 39.55 31.53
C PRO A 41 32.16 39.70 30.17
N TYR A 42 30.89 39.31 30.08
CA TYR A 42 30.12 39.50 28.85
C TYR A 42 29.93 40.99 28.54
N MET A 43 30.42 41.43 27.39
CA MET A 43 30.23 42.77 26.83
C MET A 43 29.62 42.65 25.43
N PHE A 44 28.66 43.52 25.14
CA PHE A 44 27.89 43.53 23.90
C PHE A 44 27.95 44.90 23.27
N ASP A 45 28.22 44.97 21.97
CA ASP A 45 28.01 46.20 21.22
C ASP A 45 26.51 46.34 20.91
N LEU A 46 25.93 47.45 21.33
CA LEU A 46 24.48 47.66 21.37
C LEU A 46 23.83 47.49 19.99
N LEU A 47 24.37 48.16 18.97
CA LEU A 47 23.76 48.21 17.64
C LEU A 47 23.68 46.81 16.96
N PRO A 48 24.78 46.05 16.83
CA PRO A 48 24.71 44.71 16.23
C PRO A 48 23.89 43.74 17.09
N THR A 49 23.93 43.89 18.42
CA THR A 49 23.17 43.03 19.34
C THR A 49 21.66 43.21 19.17
N VAL A 50 21.18 44.46 19.05
CA VAL A 50 19.76 44.76 18.80
C VAL A 50 19.32 44.21 17.44
N GLN A 51 20.12 44.42 16.39
CA GLN A 51 19.79 43.94 15.04
C GLN A 51 19.68 42.41 14.98
N SER A 52 20.65 41.70 15.57
CA SER A 52 20.62 40.24 15.65
C SER A 52 19.42 39.72 16.45
N TYR A 53 19.06 40.41 17.54
CA TYR A 53 17.90 40.03 18.35
C TYR A 53 16.57 40.26 17.63
N ILE A 54 16.41 41.38 16.92
CA ILE A 54 15.23 41.65 16.07
C ILE A 54 15.09 40.57 14.99
N ARG A 55 16.19 40.20 14.34
CA ARG A 55 16.20 39.14 13.33
C ARG A 55 15.77 37.81 13.93
N TYR A 56 16.32 37.44 15.09
CA TYR A 56 15.94 36.22 15.82
C TYR A 56 14.45 36.18 16.15
N LEU A 57 13.88 37.29 16.64
CA LEU A 57 12.45 37.36 16.95
C LEU A 57 11.59 37.27 15.69
N SER A 58 12.00 37.92 14.60
CA SER A 58 11.30 37.85 13.31
C SER A 58 11.31 36.43 12.74
N ASP A 59 12.45 35.75 12.78
CA ASP A 59 12.58 34.36 12.31
C ASP A 59 11.72 33.42 13.17
N LYS A 60 11.73 33.61 14.49
CA LYS A 60 10.90 32.84 15.42
C LYS A 60 9.39 33.07 15.22
N ALA A 61 8.96 34.32 15.02
CA ALA A 61 7.55 34.66 14.78
C ALA A 61 7.03 34.13 13.43
N ASN A 62 7.89 34.08 12.41
CA ASN A 62 7.55 33.59 11.08
C ASN A 62 7.67 32.05 10.95
N GLY A 63 7.88 31.32 12.05
CA GLY A 63 8.07 29.86 12.02
C GLY A 63 9.33 29.42 11.27
N ARG A 64 10.24 30.36 10.99
CA ARG A 64 11.58 30.13 10.44
C ARG A 64 12.58 29.96 11.57
N GLU A 65 12.20 29.25 12.63
CA GLU A 65 13.24 28.51 13.35
C GLU A 65 13.93 27.69 12.26
N ALA A 66 15.25 27.76 12.19
CA ALA A 66 16.02 26.94 11.27
C ALA A 66 15.79 25.48 11.65
N LYS A 67 14.65 24.93 11.22
CA LYS A 67 14.41 23.50 11.07
C LYS A 67 15.65 23.03 10.34
N SER A 68 16.50 22.28 11.04
CA SER A 68 17.71 21.75 10.42
C SER A 68 17.28 21.06 9.12
N ALA A 69 18.09 21.14 8.08
CA ALA A 69 17.79 20.50 6.80
C ALA A 69 17.31 19.05 6.97
N ASP A 70 17.85 18.36 8.00
CA ASP A 70 17.41 17.04 8.47
C ASP A 70 15.91 16.96 8.81
N THR A 71 15.34 17.91 9.57
CA THR A 71 13.93 17.83 9.98
C THR A 71 12.97 18.01 8.81
N ALA A 72 13.29 18.91 7.86
CA ALA A 72 12.50 19.08 6.65
C ALA A 72 12.60 17.86 5.72
N GLN A 73 13.77 17.24 5.65
CA GLN A 73 13.98 16.02 4.89
C GLN A 73 13.22 14.82 5.47
N VAL A 74 13.23 14.65 6.80
CA VAL A 74 12.45 13.61 7.49
C VAL A 74 10.95 13.79 7.30
N GLU A 75 10.46 15.03 7.33
CA GLU A 75 9.04 15.34 7.10
C GLU A 75 8.62 15.03 5.65
N MET A 76 9.47 15.38 4.68
CA MET A 76 9.29 15.01 3.26
C MET A 76 9.31 13.50 3.03
N GLU A 77 10.23 12.77 3.64
CA GLU A 77 10.31 11.31 3.52
C GLU A 77 9.09 10.61 4.12
N LYS A 78 8.59 11.09 5.27
CA LYS A 78 7.34 10.61 5.86
C LYS A 78 6.14 10.83 4.95
N LEU A 79 6.00 12.03 4.37
CA LEU A 79 4.92 12.36 3.44
C LEU A 79 4.96 11.46 2.19
N ARG A 80 6.16 11.18 1.66
CA ARG A 80 6.32 10.24 0.53
C ARG A 80 5.92 8.83 0.92
N ALA A 81 6.41 8.32 2.05
CA ALA A 81 6.07 6.98 2.51
C ALA A 81 4.56 6.82 2.77
N GLU A 82 3.90 7.85 3.33
CA GLU A 82 2.46 7.85 3.55
C GLU A 82 1.68 7.89 2.22
N ALA A 83 2.14 8.69 1.25
CA ALA A 83 1.56 8.73 -0.09
C ALA A 83 1.69 7.38 -0.80
N ASP A 84 2.87 6.74 -0.73
CA ASP A 84 3.13 5.42 -1.33
C ASP A 84 2.28 4.34 -0.66
N MET A 85 2.16 4.36 0.68
CA MET A 85 1.30 3.44 1.42
C MET A 85 -0.17 3.61 1.02
N LYS A 86 -0.64 4.86 0.89
CA LYS A 86 -2.01 5.15 0.46
C LYS A 86 -2.27 4.67 -0.97
N ARG A 87 -1.30 4.87 -1.87
CA ARG A 87 -1.37 4.38 -3.25
C ARG A 87 -1.43 2.85 -3.30
N SER A 88 -0.54 2.17 -2.59
CA SER A 88 -0.53 0.70 -2.52
C SER A 88 -1.85 0.14 -1.97
N LYS A 89 -2.43 0.76 -0.93
CA LYS A 89 -3.76 0.38 -0.42
C LYS A 89 -4.87 0.58 -1.45
N ALA A 90 -4.83 1.67 -2.20
CA ALA A 90 -5.80 1.93 -3.27
C ALA A 90 -5.67 0.89 -4.41
N ASP A 91 -4.44 0.54 -4.79
CA ASP A 91 -4.17 -0.48 -5.81
C ASP A 91 -4.66 -1.86 -5.37
N MET A 92 -4.43 -2.23 -4.10
CA MET A 92 -4.98 -3.48 -3.53
C MET A 92 -6.51 -3.50 -3.55
N ALA A 93 -7.16 -2.43 -3.11
CA ALA A 93 -8.63 -2.34 -3.14
C ALA A 93 -9.18 -2.42 -4.57
N ALA A 94 -8.49 -1.82 -5.54
CA ALA A 94 -8.86 -1.91 -6.95
C ALA A 94 -8.70 -3.33 -7.51
N MET A 95 -7.67 -4.08 -7.09
CA MET A 95 -7.51 -5.49 -7.46
C MET A 95 -8.59 -6.38 -6.85
N GLN A 96 -8.90 -6.19 -5.57
CA GLN A 96 -9.98 -6.91 -4.88
C GLN A 96 -11.34 -6.65 -5.53
N LEU A 97 -11.62 -5.40 -5.93
CA LEU A 97 -12.83 -5.07 -6.65
C LEU A 97 -12.92 -5.82 -8.00
N LYS A 98 -11.82 -5.90 -8.76
CA LYS A 98 -11.79 -6.65 -10.02
C LYS A 98 -11.97 -8.16 -9.83
N GLU A 99 -11.49 -8.71 -8.72
CA GLU A 99 -11.70 -10.12 -8.35
C GLU A 99 -13.18 -10.38 -8.03
N LEU A 100 -13.82 -9.49 -7.25
CA LEU A 100 -15.26 -9.54 -6.96
C LEU A 100 -16.14 -9.38 -8.21
N GLU A 101 -15.73 -8.52 -9.15
CA GLU A 101 -16.41 -8.34 -10.44
C GLU A 101 -16.20 -9.53 -11.41
N GLY A 102 -15.39 -10.54 -11.05
CA GLY A 102 -15.08 -11.68 -11.91
C GLY A 102 -14.20 -11.35 -13.10
N LYS A 103 -13.51 -10.20 -13.08
CA LYS A 103 -12.59 -9.76 -14.15
C LYS A 103 -11.14 -10.22 -13.92
N MET A 104 -10.84 -10.70 -12.71
CA MET A 104 -9.53 -11.22 -12.33
C MET A 104 -9.73 -12.47 -11.48
N HIS A 105 -8.92 -13.50 -11.76
CA HIS A 105 -8.87 -14.73 -10.97
C HIS A 105 -7.44 -15.00 -10.56
N ARG A 106 -7.27 -15.63 -9.40
CA ARG A 106 -5.96 -16.12 -9.01
C ARG A 106 -5.54 -17.29 -9.89
N SER A 107 -4.24 -17.43 -10.11
CA SER A 107 -3.65 -18.54 -10.86
C SER A 107 -4.08 -19.89 -10.31
N GLU A 108 -4.13 -20.03 -8.99
CA GLU A 108 -4.46 -21.28 -8.31
C GLU A 108 -5.92 -21.69 -8.56
N ASP A 109 -6.85 -20.72 -8.55
CA ASP A 109 -8.27 -20.99 -8.82
C ASP A 109 -8.48 -21.41 -10.28
N VAL A 110 -7.80 -20.73 -11.22
CA VAL A 110 -7.84 -21.07 -12.65
C VAL A 110 -7.27 -22.45 -12.90
N GLU A 111 -6.11 -22.76 -12.30
CA GLU A 111 -5.47 -24.07 -12.43
C GLU A 111 -6.40 -25.18 -11.94
N ALA A 112 -7.03 -24.99 -10.78
CA ALA A 112 -7.87 -26.02 -10.20
C ALA A 112 -9.16 -26.26 -11.00
N VAL A 113 -9.83 -25.21 -11.49
CA VAL A 113 -10.98 -25.35 -12.41
C VAL A 113 -10.57 -26.03 -13.72
N THR A 114 -9.38 -25.70 -14.23
CA THR A 114 -8.83 -26.35 -15.44
C THR A 114 -8.56 -27.83 -15.19
N ASN A 115 -8.02 -28.19 -14.03
CA ASN A 115 -7.80 -29.59 -13.65
C ASN A 115 -9.13 -30.35 -13.55
N ASP A 116 -10.16 -29.77 -12.94
CA ASP A 116 -11.50 -30.36 -12.87
C ASP A 116 -12.07 -30.64 -14.27
N LEU A 117 -11.89 -29.70 -15.20
CA LEU A 117 -12.28 -29.88 -16.61
C LEU A 117 -11.51 -31.04 -17.25
N VAL A 118 -10.18 -31.11 -17.09
CA VAL A 118 -9.34 -32.20 -17.62
C VAL A 118 -9.78 -33.55 -17.06
N TYR A 119 -10.09 -33.63 -15.76
CA TYR A 119 -10.57 -34.86 -15.15
C TYR A 119 -11.95 -35.28 -15.66
N THR A 120 -12.85 -34.33 -15.85
CA THR A 120 -14.17 -34.56 -16.44
C THR A 120 -14.03 -35.10 -17.87
N VAL A 121 -13.21 -34.48 -18.71
CA VAL A 121 -12.91 -34.95 -20.08
C VAL A 121 -12.38 -36.38 -20.06
N ARG A 122 -11.38 -36.65 -19.22
CA ARG A 122 -10.78 -37.98 -19.08
C ARG A 122 -11.84 -39.03 -18.71
N SER A 123 -12.72 -38.71 -17.75
CA SER A 123 -13.81 -39.58 -17.33
C SER A 123 -14.76 -39.90 -18.48
N MET A 124 -15.20 -38.88 -19.24
CA MET A 124 -16.08 -39.06 -20.39
C MET A 124 -15.48 -39.98 -21.46
N ILE A 125 -14.20 -39.82 -21.77
CA ILE A 125 -13.48 -40.65 -22.75
C ILE A 125 -13.33 -42.09 -22.24
N MET A 126 -12.95 -42.28 -20.99
CA MET A 126 -12.80 -43.62 -20.40
C MET A 126 -14.14 -44.38 -20.29
N ALA A 127 -15.26 -43.67 -20.24
CA ALA A 127 -16.59 -44.27 -20.28
C ALA A 127 -17.04 -44.70 -21.69
N LEU A 128 -16.37 -44.28 -22.77
CA LEU A 128 -16.77 -44.60 -24.15
C LEU A 128 -16.83 -46.11 -24.44
N PRO A 129 -15.81 -46.93 -24.10
CA PRO A 129 -15.86 -48.35 -24.40
C PRO A 129 -17.04 -49.05 -23.73
N GLY A 130 -17.34 -48.70 -22.47
CA GLY A 130 -18.47 -49.26 -21.73
C GLY A 130 -19.82 -48.86 -22.33
N ARG A 131 -19.97 -47.60 -22.77
CA ARG A 131 -21.19 -47.10 -23.41
C ARG A 131 -21.42 -47.70 -24.80
N LEU A 132 -20.36 -47.94 -25.55
CA LEU A 132 -20.43 -48.39 -26.94
C LEU A 132 -20.38 -49.91 -27.10
N ALA A 133 -19.97 -50.67 -26.08
CA ALA A 133 -19.68 -52.10 -26.20
C ALA A 133 -20.84 -52.92 -26.81
N MET A 134 -22.06 -52.74 -26.31
CA MET A 134 -23.22 -53.50 -26.81
C MET A 134 -23.65 -53.03 -28.20
N ASP A 135 -23.74 -51.72 -28.42
CA ASP A 135 -24.20 -51.16 -29.69
C ASP A 135 -23.26 -51.50 -30.85
N VAL A 136 -21.94 -51.51 -30.61
CA VAL A 136 -20.94 -51.86 -31.62
C VAL A 136 -20.97 -53.34 -31.98
N VAL A 137 -21.35 -54.23 -31.06
CA VAL A 137 -21.47 -55.68 -31.33
C VAL A 137 -22.73 -56.00 -32.15
N GLN A 138 -23.77 -55.17 -32.08
CA GLN A 138 -25.05 -55.40 -32.76
C GLN A 138 -25.08 -54.94 -34.23
N VAL A 139 -24.13 -54.11 -34.66
CA VAL A 139 -24.09 -53.60 -36.04
C VAL A 139 -23.41 -54.57 -37.01
N ALA A 140 -23.84 -54.53 -38.27
CA ALA A 140 -23.47 -55.54 -39.26
C ALA A 140 -22.19 -55.20 -40.04
N SER A 141 -21.68 -53.96 -39.92
CA SER A 141 -20.51 -53.52 -40.68
C SER A 141 -19.60 -52.57 -39.90
N ALA A 142 -18.32 -52.54 -40.32
CA ALA A 142 -17.35 -51.57 -39.80
C ALA A 142 -17.77 -50.11 -40.03
N ASN A 143 -18.52 -49.84 -41.11
CA ASN A 143 -19.01 -48.50 -41.41
C ASN A 143 -20.09 -48.05 -40.40
N GLU A 144 -21.02 -48.94 -40.06
CA GLU A 144 -22.04 -48.68 -39.03
C GLU A 144 -21.41 -48.52 -37.64
N ALA A 145 -20.44 -49.36 -37.29
CA ALA A 145 -19.67 -49.24 -36.05
C ALA A 145 -18.92 -47.89 -35.98
N SER A 146 -18.26 -47.50 -37.07
CA SER A 146 -17.58 -46.19 -37.16
C SER A 146 -18.55 -45.02 -37.00
N ALA A 147 -19.75 -45.10 -37.57
CA ALA A 147 -20.77 -44.08 -37.43
C ALA A 147 -21.27 -43.94 -35.98
N LEU A 148 -21.50 -45.07 -35.29
CA LEU A 148 -21.87 -45.09 -33.86
C LEU A 148 -20.78 -44.45 -32.98
N ILE A 149 -19.52 -44.88 -33.15
CA ILE A 149 -18.39 -44.33 -32.40
C ILE A 149 -18.29 -42.82 -32.63
N ARG A 150 -18.41 -42.38 -33.88
CA ARG A 150 -18.34 -40.95 -34.23
C ARG A 150 -19.48 -40.16 -33.60
N ALA A 151 -20.70 -40.69 -33.60
CA ALA A 151 -21.84 -40.05 -32.96
C ALA A 151 -21.61 -39.86 -31.45
N GLU A 152 -21.04 -40.84 -30.77
CA GLU A 152 -20.74 -40.73 -29.34
C GLU A 152 -19.59 -39.75 -29.06
N CYS A 153 -18.56 -39.72 -29.91
CA CYS A 153 -17.52 -38.69 -29.84
C CYS A 153 -18.11 -37.27 -30.00
N TYR A 154 -19.06 -37.08 -30.92
CA TYR A 154 -19.73 -35.79 -31.08
C TYR A 154 -20.54 -35.38 -29.85
N LYS A 155 -21.14 -36.32 -29.11
CA LYS A 155 -21.81 -36.00 -27.84
C LYS A 155 -20.84 -35.41 -26.83
N ILE A 156 -19.67 -36.02 -26.65
CA ILE A 156 -18.62 -35.49 -25.75
C ILE A 156 -18.15 -34.11 -26.23
N LEU A 157 -17.89 -33.95 -27.53
CA LEU A 157 -17.46 -32.66 -28.08
C LEU A 157 -18.51 -31.57 -27.91
N ASN A 158 -19.80 -31.90 -28.05
CA ASN A 158 -20.90 -30.96 -27.80
C ASN A 158 -21.00 -30.59 -26.31
N GLU A 159 -20.80 -31.54 -25.40
CA GLU A 159 -20.77 -31.28 -23.96
C GLU A 159 -19.60 -30.34 -23.60
N LEU A 160 -18.41 -30.57 -24.19
CA LEU A 160 -17.26 -29.70 -24.03
C LEU A 160 -17.47 -28.31 -24.65
N ALA A 161 -18.12 -28.22 -25.80
CA ALA A 161 -18.44 -26.94 -26.42
C ALA A 161 -19.43 -26.10 -25.59
N ASN A 162 -20.24 -26.76 -24.76
CA ASN A 162 -21.15 -26.10 -23.82
C ASN A 162 -20.50 -25.76 -22.47
N TYR A 163 -19.25 -26.15 -22.24
CA TYR A 163 -18.52 -25.78 -21.04
C TYR A 163 -18.20 -24.29 -21.06
N ASN A 164 -18.91 -23.52 -20.24
CA ASN A 164 -18.78 -22.08 -20.15
C ASN A 164 -18.22 -21.66 -18.80
N TYR A 165 -17.64 -20.47 -18.78
CA TYR A 165 -17.27 -19.79 -17.55
C TYR A 165 -18.47 -19.68 -16.60
N ASP A 166 -18.30 -20.18 -15.38
CA ASP A 166 -19.27 -20.04 -14.30
C ASP A 166 -18.68 -19.18 -13.16
N PRO A 167 -19.16 -17.92 -13.00
CA PRO A 167 -18.69 -17.04 -11.93
C PRO A 167 -18.87 -17.64 -10.53
N ALA A 168 -19.91 -18.44 -10.30
CA ALA A 168 -20.20 -19.01 -8.97
C ALA A 168 -19.14 -20.03 -8.54
N VAL A 169 -18.56 -20.78 -9.48
CA VAL A 169 -17.48 -21.74 -9.20
C VAL A 169 -16.23 -21.00 -8.71
N TYR A 170 -15.86 -19.89 -9.37
CA TYR A 170 -14.72 -19.08 -8.95
C TYR A 170 -14.98 -18.34 -7.63
N GLN A 171 -16.18 -17.78 -7.44
CA GLN A 171 -16.56 -17.13 -6.17
C GLN A 171 -16.53 -18.10 -4.99
N ARG A 172 -16.97 -19.35 -5.18
CA ARG A 172 -16.91 -20.39 -4.14
C ARG A 172 -15.47 -20.66 -3.73
N ARG A 173 -14.56 -20.83 -4.70
CA ARG A 173 -13.13 -21.06 -4.43
C ARG A 173 -12.47 -19.88 -3.72
N VAL A 174 -12.83 -18.64 -4.05
CA VAL A 174 -12.39 -17.45 -3.31
C VAL A 174 -12.84 -17.53 -1.84
N ARG A 175 -14.10 -17.90 -1.58
CA ARG A 175 -14.64 -18.05 -0.22
C ARG A 175 -13.96 -19.17 0.57
N ASP A 176 -13.78 -20.33 -0.06
CA ASP A 176 -13.12 -21.49 0.55
C ASP A 176 -11.68 -21.14 0.97
N ARG A 177 -10.97 -20.38 0.13
CA ARG A 177 -9.62 -19.89 0.41
C ARG A 177 -9.57 -18.87 1.55
N GLU A 178 -10.55 -17.96 1.61
CA GLU A 178 -10.64 -16.99 2.70
C GLU A 178 -11.11 -17.61 4.03
N GLY A 179 -11.48 -18.90 4.05
CA GLY A 179 -11.93 -19.61 5.24
C GLY A 179 -13.34 -19.21 5.70
N TRP A 180 -14.13 -18.60 4.82
CA TRP A 180 -15.50 -18.16 5.13
C TRP A 180 -16.50 -19.34 5.13
N SER A 181 -16.12 -20.49 4.59
CA SER A 181 -16.92 -21.71 4.58
C SER A 181 -17.23 -22.21 5.99
N ASP A 182 -16.27 -22.19 6.92
CA ASP A 182 -16.48 -22.68 8.29
C ASP A 182 -17.27 -21.70 9.18
N VAL A 183 -17.27 -20.40 8.84
CA VAL A 183 -17.97 -19.36 9.60
C VAL A 183 -19.47 -19.30 9.26
N ILE A 184 -19.84 -19.63 8.01
CA ILE A 184 -21.25 -19.63 7.59
C ILE A 184 -21.97 -20.91 8.04
N VAL A 185 -21.32 -22.07 7.98
CA VAL A 185 -21.92 -23.34 8.46
C VAL A 185 -22.10 -23.30 9.98
N ALA A 186 -21.17 -22.73 10.73
CA ALA A 186 -21.31 -22.55 12.18
C ALA A 186 -22.36 -21.50 12.59
N ALA A 187 -22.73 -20.58 11.69
CA ALA A 187 -23.78 -19.59 11.95
C ALA A 187 -25.18 -20.17 11.67
N ASP A 188 -25.33 -21.00 10.63
CA ASP A 188 -26.59 -21.71 10.33
C ASP A 188 -26.87 -22.86 11.32
N GLU A 189 -25.83 -23.53 11.86
CA GLU A 189 -25.99 -24.58 12.89
C GLU A 189 -26.20 -24.04 14.32
N ALA A 190 -26.03 -22.74 14.54
CA ALA A 190 -26.25 -22.10 15.85
C ALA A 190 -27.65 -21.49 16.01
N ASP A 191 -28.45 -21.48 14.93
CA ASP A 191 -29.82 -20.95 14.89
C ASP A 191 -30.90 -22.06 14.78
N ASP A 192 -30.51 -23.34 14.88
CA ASP A 192 -31.39 -24.53 15.05
C ASP A 192 -31.20 -25.17 16.46
#